data_AF-A0A0X8X863-F1
#
_entry.id   AF-A0A0X8X863-F1
#
_cell.length_a   1.000
_cell.length_b   1.000
_cell.length_c   1.000
_cell.angle_alpha   90.00
_cell.angle_beta   90.00
_cell.angle_gamma   90.00
#
_symmetry.space_group_name_H-M   'P 1'
#
loop_
_entity.id
_entity.type
_entity.pdbx_description
1 polymer ?
#
loop_
_entity_poly.entity_id
_entity_poly.type
_entity_poly.pdbx_seq_one_letter_code
_entity_poly.pdbx_strand_id
1 'polypeptide(L)' 'MQRAGKSSAYIGGQWKGEGETVAGFRIEAIESNGVKVTARGEDFFLPVSGHGVGKKRLQPDKMPGAKGQ' A
#
# COMPACT_ATOMS: atom_id res chain seq x y z
N MET A 1 15.54 28.23 -3.70
CA MET A 1 14.20 28.09 -3.06
C MET A 1 14.02 26.64 -2.70
N GLN A 2 14.03 26.32 -1.40
CA GLN A 2 13.72 25.00 -0.85
C GLN A 2 12.24 24.67 -1.08
N ARG A 3 11.95 23.54 -1.71
CA ARG A 3 10.81 22.69 -1.37
C ARG A 3 11.09 21.31 -1.95
N ALA A 4 11.66 20.45 -1.12
CA ALA A 4 11.65 19.01 -1.37
C ALA A 4 10.21 18.63 -1.79
N GLY A 5 10.07 17.96 -2.93
CA GLY A 5 8.77 17.54 -3.44
C GLY A 5 8.10 16.70 -2.38
N LYS A 6 7.05 17.24 -1.74
CA LYS A 6 6.28 16.49 -0.76
C LYS A 6 5.58 15.36 -1.50
N SER A 7 6.14 14.17 -1.41
CA SER A 7 5.49 12.96 -1.90
C SER A 7 4.15 12.79 -1.17
N SER A 8 3.11 12.41 -1.91
CA SER A 8 1.76 12.21 -1.37
C SER A 8 1.23 10.85 -1.76
N ALA A 9 0.52 10.20 -0.85
CA ALA A 9 -0.05 8.87 -1.01
C ALA A 9 -1.56 8.91 -0.73
N TYR A 10 -2.34 8.15 -1.50
CA TYR A 10 -3.79 8.05 -1.30
C TYR A 10 -4.11 6.89 -0.35
N ILE A 11 -4.42 7.21 0.91
CA ILE A 11 -4.58 6.24 1.99
C ILE A 11 -5.96 6.45 2.63
N GLY A 12 -6.76 5.38 2.74
CA GLY A 12 -8.07 5.45 3.38
C GLY A 12 -9.07 6.41 2.72
N GLY A 13 -8.93 6.66 1.41
CA GLY A 13 -9.80 7.58 0.67
C GLY A 13 -9.38 9.05 0.70
N GLN A 14 -8.21 9.38 1.27
CA GLN A 14 -7.69 10.75 1.31
C GLN A 14 -6.22 10.81 0.88
N TRP A 15 -5.84 11.95 0.27
CA TRP A 15 -4.43 12.26 0.01
C TRP A 15 -3.73 12.62 1.31
N LYS A 16 -2.59 11.98 1.55
CA LYS A 16 -1.79 12.13 2.76
C LYS A 16 -0.33 12.37 2.42
N GLY A 17 0.32 13.22 3.21
CA GLY A 17 1.72 13.59 3.02
C GLY A 17 2.65 12.95 4.05
N GLU A 18 3.95 13.04 3.79
CA GLU A 18 4.98 12.72 4.79
C GLU A 18 4.80 13.56 6.06
N GLY A 19 4.94 12.90 7.21
CA GLY A 19 4.71 13.45 8.54
C GLY A 19 3.26 13.40 9.02
N GLU A 20 2.29 13.05 8.16
CA GLU A 20 0.90 12.93 8.58
C GLU A 20 0.62 11.58 9.28
N THR A 21 -0.35 11.59 10.18
CA THR A 21 -0.80 10.37 10.89
C THR A 21 -2.17 9.93 10.38
N VAL A 22 -2.32 8.65 10.06
CA VAL A 22 -3.52 8.02 9.53
C VAL A 22 -3.83 6.78 10.34
N ALA A 23 -5.00 6.71 11.00
CA ALA A 23 -5.43 5.54 11.77
C ALA A 23 -4.39 5.00 12.79
N GLY A 24 -3.54 5.88 13.34
CA GLY A 24 -2.47 5.52 14.28
C GLY A 24 -1.12 5.16 13.65
N PHE A 25 -1.00 5.25 12.32
CA PHE A 25 0.25 5.10 11.56
C PHE A 25 0.76 6.47 11.14
N ARG A 26 2.00 6.82 11.51
CA ARG A 26 2.67 8.05 11.05
C ARG A 26 3.43 7.76 9.76
N ILE A 27 3.23 8.57 8.73
CA ILE A 27 3.93 8.42 7.46
C ILE A 27 5.33 9.03 7.59
N GLU A 28 6.36 8.21 7.49
CA GLU A 28 7.75 8.65 7.60
C GLU A 28 8.32 9.03 6.23
N ALA A 29 8.04 8.22 5.21
CA ALA A 29 8.47 8.49 3.83
C ALA A 29 7.51 7.87 2.82
N ILE A 30 7.33 8.55 1.69
CA ILE A 30 6.55 8.04 0.55
C ILE A 30 7.51 7.86 -0.62
N GLU A 31 7.75 6.60 -0.96
CA GLU A 31 8.64 6.16 -2.03
C GLU A 31 7.83 5.67 -3.24
N SER A 32 8.47 5.52 -4.40
CA SER A 32 7.80 5.07 -5.63
C SER A 32 7.29 3.63 -5.56
N ASN A 33 7.85 2.81 -4.68
CA ASN A 33 7.53 1.40 -4.47
C ASN A 33 6.67 1.15 -3.22
N GLY A 34 6.38 2.17 -2.42
CA GLY A 34 5.59 2.03 -1.19
C GLY A 34 5.68 3.20 -0.23
N VAL A 35 5.04 3.06 0.92
CA VAL A 35 4.99 4.05 1.99
C VAL A 35 5.58 3.44 3.25
N LYS A 36 6.59 4.10 3.82
CA LYS A 36 7.12 3.77 5.15
C LYS A 36 6.26 4.46 6.20
N VAL A 37 5.75 3.69 7.14
CA VAL A 37 4.93 4.18 8.24
C VAL A 37 5.41 3.62 9.57
N THR A 38 5.31 4.40 10.65
CA THR A 38 5.61 3.94 12.01
C THR A 38 4.32 3.90 12.83
N ALA A 39 4.10 2.82 13.56
CA ALA A 39 2.98 2.71 14.51
C ALA A 39 3.45 2.01 15.78
N ARG A 40 3.08 2.59 16.94
CA ARG A 40 3.44 2.04 18.27
C ARG A 40 4.95 1.79 18.47
N GLY A 41 5.80 2.55 17.79
CA GLY A 41 7.25 2.41 17.85
C GLY A 41 7.84 1.33 16.95
N GLU A 42 7.02 0.68 16.12
CA GLU A 42 7.47 -0.26 15.09
C GLU A 42 7.32 0.35 13.69
N ASP A 43 8.28 0.05 12.82
CA ASP A 43 8.31 0.51 11.45
C ASP A 43 7.71 -0.53 10.51
N PHE A 44 6.83 -0.08 9.62
CA PHE A 44 6.13 -0.87 8.64
C PHE A 44 6.35 -0.29 7.23
N PHE A 45 6.46 -1.17 6.24
CA PHE A 45 6.49 -0.79 4.84
C PHE A 45 5.22 -1.27 4.15
N LEU A 46 4.45 -0.32 3.61
CA LEU A 46 3.25 -0.56 2.84
C LEU A 46 3.60 -0.44 1.35
N PRO A 47 3.87 -1.55 0.63
CA PRO A 47 4.20 -1.48 -0.78
C PRO A 47 3.04 -0.85 -1.56
N VAL A 48 3.34 -0.06 -2.60
CA VAL A 48 2.31 0.44 -3.54
C VAL A 48 1.72 -0.76 -4.27
N SER A 49 0.66 -1.29 -3.68
CA SER A 49 -0.18 -2.27 -4.33
C SER A 49 -1.10 -1.46 -5.23
N GLY A 50 -0.92 -1.59 -6.54
CA GLY A 50 -2.06 -1.41 -7.44
C GLY A 50 -3.12 -2.43 -7.01
N HIS A 51 -3.98 -2.05 -6.06
CA HIS A 51 -5.08 -2.84 -5.52
C HIS A 51 -4.68 -4.04 -4.62
N GLY A 52 -4.82 -3.96 -3.28
CA GLY A 52 -4.95 -5.18 -2.48
C GLY A 52 -4.63 -5.19 -0.98
N VAL A 53 -5.38 -4.46 -0.12
CA VAL A 53 -5.77 -5.04 1.17
C VAL A 53 -7.13 -5.70 0.95
N GLY A 54 -7.15 -7.03 0.89
CA GLY A 54 -8.37 -7.80 0.76
C GLY A 54 -8.76 -8.17 -0.66
N LYS A 55 -8.04 -9.11 -1.28
CA LYS A 55 -8.58 -10.46 -1.51
C LYS A 55 -7.40 -11.42 -1.47
N LYS A 56 -7.42 -12.37 -0.53
CA LYS A 56 -6.88 -13.70 -0.82
C LYS A 56 -7.56 -14.11 -2.14
N ARG A 57 -6.87 -13.93 -3.27
CA ARG A 57 -7.22 -14.69 -4.47
C ARG A 57 -6.76 -16.10 -4.12
N LEU A 58 -7.60 -16.80 -3.36
CA LEU A 58 -7.53 -18.24 -3.21
C LEU A 58 -7.50 -18.72 -4.65
N GLN A 59 -6.33 -19.19 -5.07
CA GLN A 59 -6.16 -19.82 -6.36
C GLN A 59 -7.29 -20.86 -6.43
N PRO A 60 -8.16 -20.85 -7.46
CA PRO A 60 -8.95 -22.03 -7.74
C PRO A 60 -7.97 -23.10 -8.19
N ASP A 61 -7.43 -23.81 -7.21
CA ASP A 61 -6.94 -25.16 -7.40
C ASP A 61 -8.14 -25.99 -7.89
N LYS A 62 -7.93 -26.78 -8.96
CA LYS A 62 -8.88 -27.67 -9.68
C LYS A 62 -9.75 -26.98 -10.77
N MET A 63 -9.80 -27.44 -12.03
CA MET A 63 -9.64 -28.81 -12.56
C MET A 63 -9.02 -28.83 -13.98
N PRO A 64 -8.26 -29.88 -14.36
CA PRO A 64 -8.03 -30.23 -15.75
C PRO A 64 -9.26 -31.00 -16.29
N GLY A 65 -9.83 -30.54 -17.40
CA GLY A 65 -10.92 -31.22 -18.08
C GLY A 65 -11.28 -30.44 -19.35
N ALA A 66 -10.69 -30.75 -20.49
CA ALA A 66 -11.13 -31.80 -21.41
C ALA A 66 -12.35 -31.40 -22.25
N LYS A 67 -12.15 -31.51 -23.58
CA LYS A 67 -13.10 -31.38 -24.71
C LYS A 67 -13.37 -29.94 -25.13
N GLY A 68 -13.28 -29.55 -26.39
CA GLY A 68 -13.08 -30.27 -27.64
C GLY A 68 -13.08 -29.23 -28.76
N GLN A 69 -12.81 -29.70 -29.97
CA GLN A 69 -12.78 -28.95 -31.24
C GLN A 69 -13.95 -27.98 -31.43
#